data_AF-A0A954FX92-F1
#
_entry.id   AF-A0A954FX92-F1
#
_cell.length_a   1.000
_cell.length_b   1.000
_cell.length_c   1.000
_cell.angle_alpha   90.00
_cell.angle_beta   90.00
_cell.angle_gamma   90.00
#
_symmetry.space_group_name_H-M   'P 1'
#
loop_
_entity.id
_entity.type
_entity.pdbx_description
1 polymer ?
#
loop_
_entity_poly.entity_id
_entity_poly.type
_entity_poly.pdbx_seq_one_letter_code
_entity_poly.pdbx_strand_id
1 'polypeptide(L)'
;PRIPGTPGSRPFRSYDYAPPTSTPAAVRDLRENTILRSLPTDISSANPNPRLLFELATGAEHLGTSAIDIDGHTRNRLLSKIAANTTTRSNTFVVFMSVAYFEATGTGTTTYGAPVQIGARAFGKTANEPDYRGFFVIDRTRAEQAYEASTGKFDHWKRLVRYRHLIESID
;
A
#
# COMPACT_ATOMS: atom_id res chain seq x y z
N PRO A 1 -4.42 -28.13 -19.14
CA PRO A 1 -4.93 -26.73 -19.12
C PRO A 1 -6.35 -26.67 -19.66
N ARG A 2 -7.36 -26.32 -18.84
CA ARG A 2 -8.76 -26.26 -19.29
C ARG A 2 -9.03 -24.99 -20.09
N ILE A 3 -9.61 -25.14 -21.28
CA ILE A 3 -9.90 -24.06 -22.22
C ILE A 3 -11.02 -23.17 -21.64
N PRO A 4 -10.91 -21.83 -21.71
CA PRO A 4 -11.99 -20.92 -21.29
C PRO A 4 -13.33 -21.30 -21.92
N GLY A 5 -14.40 -21.37 -21.12
CA GLY A 5 -15.75 -21.71 -21.59
C GLY A 5 -16.16 -23.17 -21.44
N THR A 6 -15.28 -24.04 -20.91
CA THR A 6 -15.63 -25.42 -20.54
C THR A 6 -16.06 -25.51 -19.07
N PRO A 7 -16.97 -26.44 -18.69
CA PRO A 7 -17.30 -26.71 -17.29
C PRO A 7 -16.04 -27.01 -16.46
N GLY A 8 -15.85 -26.24 -15.38
CA GLY A 8 -14.65 -26.31 -14.54
C GLY A 8 -13.43 -25.52 -15.06
N SER A 9 -13.56 -24.73 -16.14
CA SER A 9 -12.56 -23.74 -16.52
C SER A 9 -12.45 -22.64 -15.45
N ARG A 10 -11.21 -22.26 -15.13
CA ARG A 10 -10.90 -21.28 -14.09
C ARG A 10 -9.90 -20.27 -14.66
N PRO A 11 -10.36 -19.24 -15.40
CA PRO A 11 -9.48 -18.22 -15.97
C PRO A 11 -8.76 -17.44 -14.86
N PHE A 12 -7.61 -16.85 -15.18
CA PHE A 12 -6.92 -15.97 -14.24
C PHE A 12 -7.77 -14.74 -13.95
N ARG A 13 -7.86 -14.40 -12.67
CA ARG A 13 -8.59 -13.25 -12.12
C ARG A 13 -7.65 -12.45 -11.23
N SER A 14 -8.04 -11.21 -10.99
CA SER A 14 -7.30 -10.29 -10.14
C SER A 14 -7.33 -10.73 -8.67
N TYR A 15 -6.38 -10.22 -7.86
CA TYR A 15 -6.25 -10.61 -6.44
C TYR A 15 -7.39 -10.11 -5.55
N ASP A 16 -8.12 -9.08 -6.00
CA ASP A 16 -9.32 -8.53 -5.39
C ASP A 16 -10.61 -9.24 -5.82
N TYR A 17 -10.51 -10.27 -6.68
CA TYR A 17 -11.66 -11.06 -7.07
C TYR A 17 -12.22 -11.84 -5.88
N ALA A 18 -13.43 -11.49 -5.45
CA ALA A 18 -14.18 -12.23 -4.46
C ALA A 18 -15.24 -13.12 -5.15
N PRO A 19 -15.26 -14.44 -4.92
CA PRO A 19 -16.31 -15.30 -5.44
C PRO A 19 -17.64 -14.97 -4.72
N PRO A 20 -18.78 -15.08 -5.42
CA PRO A 20 -20.09 -14.70 -4.89
C PRO A 20 -20.61 -15.64 -3.78
N THR A 21 -19.92 -16.74 -3.47
CA THR A 21 -20.34 -17.75 -2.51
C THR A 21 -19.28 -17.97 -1.43
N SER A 22 -19.66 -17.82 -0.16
CA SER A 22 -18.79 -17.98 1.01
C SER A 22 -18.87 -19.40 1.57
N THR A 23 -18.30 -20.38 0.87
CA THR A 23 -18.07 -21.73 1.42
C THR A 23 -16.63 -21.87 1.89
N PRO A 24 -16.25 -22.85 2.74
CA PRO A 24 -14.83 -23.10 3.06
C PRO A 24 -13.96 -23.39 1.83
N ALA A 25 -14.57 -23.91 0.74
CA ALA A 25 -13.93 -24.04 -0.56
C ALA A 25 -13.64 -22.68 -1.24
N ALA A 26 -14.34 -21.61 -0.86
CA ALA A 26 -14.17 -20.27 -1.41
C ALA A 26 -12.80 -19.67 -1.12
N VAL A 27 -12.19 -19.94 0.04
CA VAL A 27 -10.83 -19.45 0.36
C VAL A 27 -9.78 -20.10 -0.53
N ARG A 28 -9.91 -21.41 -0.77
CA ARG A 28 -9.07 -22.11 -1.76
C ARG A 28 -9.33 -21.54 -3.16
N ASP A 29 -10.60 -21.34 -3.51
CA ASP A 29 -10.99 -20.82 -4.81
C ASP A 29 -10.50 -19.39 -5.08
N LEU A 30 -10.35 -18.54 -4.05
CA LEU A 30 -9.70 -17.23 -4.18
C LEU A 30 -8.29 -17.37 -4.76
N ARG A 31 -7.47 -18.24 -4.16
CA ARG A 31 -6.11 -18.53 -4.65
C ARG A 31 -6.15 -19.19 -6.03
N GLU A 32 -6.99 -20.21 -6.21
CA GLU A 32 -7.01 -21.02 -7.43
C GLU A 32 -7.49 -20.26 -8.68
N ASN A 33 -8.11 -19.08 -8.52
CA ASN A 33 -8.46 -18.19 -9.62
C ASN A 33 -7.37 -17.16 -9.96
N THR A 34 -6.29 -17.07 -9.18
CA THR A 34 -5.20 -16.09 -9.41
C THR A 34 -3.98 -16.75 -10.06
N ILE A 35 -2.94 -15.95 -10.29
CA ILE A 35 -1.62 -16.45 -10.72
C ILE A 35 -0.95 -17.34 -9.65
N LEU A 36 -1.37 -17.22 -8.38
CA LEU A 36 -0.87 -18.02 -7.25
C LEU A 36 -1.59 -19.37 -7.12
N ARG A 37 -2.26 -19.84 -8.17
CA ARG A 37 -2.97 -21.13 -8.17
C ARG A 37 -2.04 -22.32 -8.04
N SER A 38 -2.58 -23.43 -7.56
CA SER A 38 -1.85 -24.69 -7.46
C SER A 38 -1.61 -25.31 -8.85
N LEU A 39 -0.60 -26.17 -8.96
CA LEU A 39 -0.39 -27.00 -10.14
C LEU A 39 -1.62 -27.90 -10.37
N PRO A 40 -2.01 -28.15 -11.64
CA PRO A 40 -3.17 -28.99 -11.94
C PRO A 40 -3.12 -30.39 -11.34
N THR A 41 -1.92 -30.94 -11.11
CA THR A 41 -1.72 -32.26 -10.50
C THR A 41 -1.96 -32.28 -8.99
N ASP A 42 -1.84 -31.13 -8.35
CA ASP A 42 -1.87 -31.01 -6.89
C ASP A 42 -3.24 -30.52 -6.40
N ILE A 43 -4.08 -29.98 -7.28
CA ILE A 43 -5.41 -29.41 -6.96
C ILE A 43 -6.42 -30.45 -6.44
N SER A 44 -6.28 -31.70 -6.85
CA SER A 44 -7.13 -32.83 -6.46
C SER A 44 -6.47 -33.74 -5.42
N SER A 45 -5.22 -33.46 -5.05
CA SER A 45 -4.51 -34.22 -4.02
C SER A 45 -4.95 -33.76 -2.63
N ALA A 46 -4.97 -34.66 -1.65
CA ALA A 46 -5.15 -34.31 -0.23
C ALA A 46 -3.91 -33.61 0.37
N ASN A 47 -3.00 -33.11 -0.47
CA ASN A 47 -1.76 -32.48 -0.07
C ASN A 47 -2.07 -31.19 0.72
N PRO A 48 -1.67 -31.09 2.01
CA PRO A 48 -1.86 -29.88 2.80
C PRO A 48 -1.01 -28.69 2.30
N ASN A 49 0.02 -28.96 1.48
CA ASN A 49 0.94 -27.97 0.90
C ASN A 49 1.11 -28.20 -0.63
N PRO A 50 0.07 -27.94 -1.45
CA PRO A 50 0.16 -28.13 -2.90
C PRO A 50 1.16 -27.14 -3.51
N ARG A 51 1.88 -27.58 -4.55
CA ARG A 51 2.81 -26.71 -5.29
C ARG A 51 2.04 -25.66 -6.09
N LEU A 52 2.55 -24.43 -6.11
CA LEU A 52 2.00 -23.35 -6.93
C LEU A 52 2.47 -23.45 -8.39
N LEU A 53 1.75 -22.78 -9.30
CA LEU A 53 1.97 -22.85 -10.76
C LEU A 53 3.40 -22.51 -11.20
N PHE A 54 4.10 -21.66 -10.45
CA PHE A 54 5.47 -21.20 -10.74
C PHE A 54 6.48 -21.67 -9.70
N GLU A 55 6.11 -22.66 -8.90
CA GLU A 55 6.97 -23.16 -7.84
C GLU A 55 7.91 -24.25 -8.35
N LEU A 56 9.19 -24.12 -8.02
CA LEU A 56 10.24 -25.08 -8.33
C LEU A 56 10.32 -26.07 -7.17
N ALA A 57 9.83 -27.30 -7.36
CA ALA A 57 10.00 -28.42 -6.45
C ALA A 57 9.27 -29.66 -6.98
N THR A 58 9.65 -30.81 -6.45
CA THR A 58 8.88 -32.05 -6.53
C THR A 58 7.79 -32.10 -5.45
N GLY A 59 6.76 -32.92 -5.66
CA GLY A 59 5.70 -33.10 -4.66
C GLY A 59 6.20 -33.73 -3.35
N ALA A 60 7.24 -34.56 -3.42
CA ALA A 60 7.84 -35.20 -2.25
C ALA A 60 8.57 -34.19 -1.34
N GLU A 61 9.24 -33.19 -1.92
CA GLU A 61 9.88 -32.10 -1.17
C GLU A 61 8.86 -31.19 -0.48
N HIS A 62 7.65 -31.07 -1.04
CA HIS A 62 6.54 -30.30 -0.42
C HIS A 62 5.83 -31.03 0.70
N LEU A 63 5.87 -32.36 0.68
CA LEU A 63 5.23 -33.26 1.64
C LEU A 63 6.17 -33.67 2.79
N GLY A 64 7.42 -33.19 2.78
CA GLY A 64 8.45 -33.60 3.73
C GLY A 64 8.82 -35.08 3.65
N THR A 65 8.61 -35.71 2.49
CA THR A 65 8.93 -37.14 2.26
C THR A 65 10.20 -37.34 1.42
N SER A 66 10.83 -36.26 0.98
CA SER A 66 12.15 -36.25 0.33
C SER A 66 13.26 -35.95 1.35
N ALA A 67 14.51 -36.25 0.98
CA ALA A 67 15.68 -35.87 1.77
C ALA A 67 15.89 -34.34 1.85
N ILE A 68 15.27 -33.60 0.93
CA ILE A 68 15.21 -32.14 0.91
C ILE A 68 13.76 -31.75 1.22
N ASP A 69 13.54 -31.00 2.30
CA ASP A 69 12.20 -30.56 2.72
C ASP A 69 12.07 -29.04 2.53
N ILE A 70 10.88 -28.59 2.12
CA ILE A 70 10.58 -27.18 1.88
C ILE A 70 9.78 -26.63 3.05
N ASP A 71 10.37 -25.68 3.79
CA ASP A 71 9.66 -24.96 4.84
C ASP A 71 8.59 -24.01 4.27
N GLY A 72 7.36 -24.52 4.21
CA GLY A 72 6.20 -23.77 3.74
C GLY A 72 5.88 -22.52 4.57
N HIS A 73 6.22 -22.48 5.86
CA HIS A 73 5.95 -21.31 6.71
C HIS A 73 6.86 -20.14 6.37
N THR A 74 8.16 -20.39 6.28
CA THR A 74 9.13 -19.37 5.85
C THR A 74 8.84 -18.92 4.42
N ARG A 75 8.53 -19.85 3.52
CA ARG A 75 8.12 -19.52 2.14
C ARG A 75 6.92 -18.58 2.10
N ASN A 76 5.80 -18.94 2.75
CA ASN A 76 4.59 -18.14 2.72
C ASN A 76 4.80 -16.77 3.38
N ARG A 77 5.67 -16.69 4.40
CA ARG A 77 6.08 -15.41 5.02
C ARG A 77 6.88 -14.54 4.04
N LEU A 78 7.79 -15.11 3.26
CA LEU A 78 8.53 -14.39 2.22
C LEU A 78 7.61 -13.95 1.06
N LEU A 79 6.76 -14.85 0.57
CA LEU A 79 5.79 -14.54 -0.47
C LEU A 79 4.81 -13.44 -0.05
N SER A 80 4.36 -13.43 1.21
CA SER A 80 3.50 -12.36 1.74
C SER A 80 4.22 -11.01 1.77
N LYS A 81 5.52 -10.98 2.08
CA LYS A 81 6.33 -9.76 2.03
C LYS A 81 6.52 -9.25 0.60
N ILE A 82 6.81 -10.15 -0.33
CA ILE A 82 6.95 -9.81 -1.76
C ILE A 82 5.59 -9.33 -2.29
N ALA A 83 4.50 -10.05 -2.02
CA ALA A 83 3.16 -9.69 -2.44
C ALA A 83 2.72 -8.32 -1.90
N ALA A 84 3.03 -8.01 -0.64
CA ALA A 84 2.79 -6.68 -0.05
C ALA A 84 3.61 -5.57 -0.73
N ASN A 85 4.80 -5.88 -1.25
CA ASN A 85 5.59 -4.95 -2.07
C ASN A 85 5.11 -4.87 -3.53
N THR A 86 4.34 -5.84 -4.03
CA THR A 86 3.77 -5.82 -5.39
C THR A 86 2.42 -5.11 -5.49
N THR A 87 1.91 -4.52 -4.40
CA THR A 87 0.67 -3.74 -4.49
C THR A 87 0.86 -2.59 -5.48
N THR A 88 -0.19 -2.27 -6.23
CA THR A 88 -0.21 -1.12 -7.16
C THR A 88 -0.13 0.24 -6.44
N ARG A 89 -0.02 0.27 -5.11
CA ARG A 89 0.26 1.50 -4.38
C ARG A 89 1.72 1.86 -4.56
N SER A 90 1.93 2.72 -5.55
CA SER A 90 3.05 3.64 -5.58
C SER A 90 3.31 4.18 -4.17
N ASN A 91 4.52 3.97 -3.65
CA ASN A 91 4.99 4.63 -2.43
C ASN A 91 5.41 6.09 -2.72
N THR A 92 5.14 6.57 -3.94
CA THR A 92 5.21 7.97 -4.37
C THR A 92 3.81 8.57 -4.41
N PHE A 93 3.62 9.68 -3.71
CA PHE A 93 2.37 10.41 -3.57
C PHE A 93 2.50 11.78 -4.19
N VAL A 94 1.44 12.23 -4.84
CA VAL A 94 1.30 13.60 -5.31
C VAL A 94 0.36 14.34 -4.35
N VAL A 95 0.84 15.42 -3.74
CA VAL A 95 0.11 16.21 -2.75
C VAL A 95 -0.08 17.62 -3.28
N PHE A 96 -1.34 18.03 -3.41
CA PHE A 96 -1.73 19.42 -3.60
C PHE A 96 -2.19 19.98 -2.26
N MET A 97 -1.63 21.10 -1.84
CA MET A 97 -2.04 21.81 -0.63
C MET A 97 -2.35 23.27 -0.92
N SER A 98 -3.31 23.82 -0.17
CA SER A 98 -3.58 25.25 -0.12
C SER A 98 -3.44 25.72 1.32
N VAL A 99 -2.76 26.84 1.52
CA VAL A 99 -2.63 27.51 2.81
C VAL A 99 -3.30 28.87 2.69
N ALA A 100 -4.07 29.23 3.71
CA ALA A 100 -4.71 30.53 3.83
C ALA A 100 -4.40 31.11 5.22
N TYR A 101 -4.17 32.41 5.28
CA TYR A 101 -3.91 33.15 6.51
C TYR A 101 -5.16 33.90 6.94
N PHE A 102 -5.41 33.90 8.25
CA PHE A 102 -6.53 34.59 8.88
C PHE A 102 -6.01 35.50 9.98
N GLU A 103 -6.68 36.63 10.17
CA GLU A 103 -6.40 37.52 11.29
C GLU A 103 -6.75 36.80 12.60
N ALA A 104 -5.86 36.89 13.59
CA ALA A 104 -6.10 36.38 14.93
C ALA A 104 -6.34 37.56 15.87
N THR A 105 -7.42 37.52 16.64
CA THR A 105 -7.81 38.56 17.60
C THR A 105 -8.14 37.94 18.96
N GLY A 106 -8.35 38.79 19.97
CA GLY A 106 -8.70 38.39 21.33
C GLY A 106 -7.50 38.22 22.26
N THR A 107 -7.78 37.96 23.54
CA THR A 107 -6.79 37.92 24.63
C THR A 107 -5.79 36.77 24.50
N GLY A 108 -6.11 35.72 23.75
CA GLY A 108 -5.20 34.63 23.40
C GLY A 108 -4.01 35.03 22.51
N THR A 109 -4.02 36.23 21.92
CA THR A 109 -2.87 36.75 21.15
C THR A 109 -1.73 37.27 22.03
N THR A 110 -2.03 37.63 23.29
CA THR A 110 -1.05 38.21 24.22
C THR A 110 -0.87 37.38 25.49
N THR A 111 -1.85 36.53 25.85
CA THR A 111 -1.85 35.75 27.09
C THR A 111 -1.90 34.26 26.80
N TYR A 112 -0.89 33.52 27.27
CA TYR A 112 -0.82 32.07 27.10
C TYR A 112 -2.01 31.37 27.77
N GLY A 113 -2.68 30.49 27.02
CA GLY A 113 -3.84 29.71 27.50
C GLY A 113 -5.19 30.42 27.37
N ALA A 114 -5.23 31.68 26.95
CA ALA A 114 -6.47 32.38 26.63
C ALA A 114 -6.97 32.05 25.21
N PRO A 115 -8.29 32.11 24.94
CA PRO A 115 -8.84 31.77 23.64
C PRO A 115 -8.42 32.77 22.56
N VAL A 116 -8.12 32.24 21.36
CA VAL A 116 -7.86 33.01 20.15
C VAL A 116 -9.13 33.04 19.30
N GLN A 117 -9.55 34.23 18.89
CA GLN A 117 -10.63 34.42 17.93
C GLN A 117 -10.04 34.54 16.53
N ILE A 118 -10.65 33.85 15.55
CA ILE A 118 -10.21 33.89 14.16
C ILE A 118 -11.14 34.83 13.38
N GLY A 119 -10.57 35.88 12.79
CA GLY A 119 -11.25 36.93 12.06
C GLY A 119 -11.25 36.70 10.53
N ALA A 120 -11.26 37.80 9.78
CA ALA A 120 -11.25 37.78 8.33
C ALA A 120 -9.94 37.21 7.76
N ARG A 121 -9.93 36.90 6.46
CA ARG A 121 -8.69 36.53 5.77
C ARG A 121 -7.69 37.67 5.81
N ALA A 122 -6.43 37.31 6.04
CA ALA A 122 -5.32 38.26 6.01
C ALA A 122 -5.07 38.77 4.59
N PHE A 123 -4.39 39.92 4.47
CA PHE A 123 -3.96 40.50 3.19
C PHE A 123 -5.09 40.87 2.22
N GLY A 124 -6.32 41.11 2.71
CA GLY A 124 -7.44 41.56 1.87
C GLY A 124 -7.99 40.50 0.91
N LYS A 125 -7.54 39.25 1.02
CA LYS A 125 -7.97 38.11 0.20
C LYS A 125 -9.44 37.75 0.46
N THR A 126 -10.18 37.44 -0.59
CA THR A 126 -11.58 36.97 -0.44
C THR A 126 -11.64 35.47 -0.11
N ALA A 127 -12.78 34.98 0.39
CA ALA A 127 -12.94 33.58 0.81
C ALA A 127 -12.58 32.54 -0.28
N ASN A 128 -12.79 32.91 -1.55
CA ASN A 128 -12.57 32.07 -2.72
C ASN A 128 -11.17 32.19 -3.33
N GLU A 129 -10.36 33.09 -2.79
CA GLU A 129 -9.02 33.34 -3.30
C GLU A 129 -8.01 32.47 -2.53
N PRO A 130 -7.18 31.67 -3.20
CA PRO A 130 -6.11 30.92 -2.55
C PRO A 130 -4.92 31.84 -2.21
N ASP A 131 -4.41 31.79 -0.98
CA ASP A 131 -3.24 32.62 -0.63
C ASP A 131 -1.96 31.96 -1.13
N TYR A 132 -1.72 30.70 -0.75
CA TYR A 132 -0.56 29.93 -1.21
C TYR A 132 -0.99 28.54 -1.63
N ARG A 133 -0.48 28.07 -2.76
CA ARG A 133 -0.66 26.69 -3.20
C ARG A 133 0.69 26.00 -3.32
N GLY A 134 0.73 24.74 -2.93
CA GLY A 134 1.92 23.92 -3.03
C GLY A 134 1.60 22.60 -3.72
N PHE A 135 2.50 22.19 -4.59
CA PHE A 135 2.50 20.87 -5.20
C PHE A 135 3.75 20.13 -4.76
N PHE A 136 3.58 18.91 -4.25
CA PHE A 136 4.65 18.09 -3.74
C PHE A 136 4.56 16.68 -4.32
N VAL A 137 5.72 16.12 -4.66
CA VAL A 137 5.87 14.70 -4.94
C VAL A 137 6.67 14.10 -3.79
N ILE A 138 6.03 13.20 -3.05
CA ILE A 138 6.60 12.58 -1.84
C ILE A 138 6.88 11.12 -2.13
N ASP A 139 8.12 10.69 -2.00
CA ASP A 139 8.53 9.29 -2.16
C ASP A 139 8.95 8.70 -0.81
N ARG A 140 8.16 7.73 -0.33
CA ARG A 140 8.39 7.03 0.93
C ARG A 140 9.22 5.76 0.76
N THR A 141 9.63 5.38 -0.44
CA THR A 141 10.55 4.24 -0.63
C THR A 141 11.88 4.45 0.08
N ARG A 142 12.22 5.72 0.37
CA ARG A 142 13.46 6.16 1.02
C ARG A 142 13.25 6.57 2.48
N ALA A 143 12.28 5.96 3.16
CA ALA A 143 12.00 6.26 4.56
C ALA A 143 13.27 6.17 5.44
N GLU A 144 14.19 5.25 5.11
CA GLU A 144 15.48 5.12 5.80
C GLU A 144 16.37 6.37 5.70
N GLN A 145 16.27 7.14 4.61
CA GLN A 145 17.05 8.39 4.45
C GLN A 145 16.52 9.51 5.33
N ALA A 146 15.24 9.43 5.72
CA ALA A 146 14.63 10.37 6.65
C ALA A 146 14.97 10.05 8.12
N TYR A 147 15.43 8.83 8.41
CA TYR A 147 15.80 8.39 9.75
C TYR A 147 17.14 8.98 10.20
N GLU A 148 17.17 9.53 11.40
CA GLU A 148 18.37 10.03 12.07
C GLU A 148 18.71 9.10 13.24
N ALA A 149 19.86 8.43 13.16
CA ALA A 149 20.26 7.42 14.13
C ALA A 149 20.58 8.04 15.51
N SER A 150 21.07 9.28 15.54
CA SER A 150 21.41 9.96 16.79
C SER A 150 20.19 10.33 17.64
N THR A 151 19.06 10.65 17.01
CA THR A 151 17.82 11.03 17.70
C THR A 151 16.81 9.88 17.77
N GLY A 152 17.01 8.82 16.98
CA GLY A 152 16.08 7.71 16.83
C GLY A 152 14.76 8.11 16.16
N LYS A 153 14.73 9.27 15.49
CA LYS A 153 13.52 9.88 14.91
C LYS A 153 13.69 10.15 13.41
N PHE A 154 12.57 10.42 12.74
CA PHE A 154 12.55 10.78 11.32
C PHE A 154 12.70 12.29 11.11
N ASP A 155 13.81 12.86 11.57
CA ASP A 155 14.02 14.31 11.56
C ASP A 155 14.35 14.85 10.15
N HIS A 156 14.87 13.99 9.25
CA HIS A 156 15.21 14.36 7.87
C HIS A 156 14.06 14.11 6.88
N TRP A 157 12.80 14.19 7.33
CA TRP A 157 11.60 13.93 6.53
C TRP A 157 11.55 14.71 5.21
N LYS A 158 12.20 15.88 5.14
CA LYS A 158 12.30 16.68 3.90
C LYS A 158 12.95 15.91 2.75
N ARG A 159 13.78 14.91 3.04
CA ARG A 159 14.42 14.04 2.03
C ARG A 159 13.42 13.14 1.30
N LEU A 160 12.21 12.95 1.85
CA LEU A 160 11.11 12.24 1.19
C LEU A 160 10.45 13.09 0.11
N VAL A 161 10.60 14.42 0.15
CA VAL A 161 10.05 15.32 -0.88
C VAL A 161 10.99 15.34 -2.07
N ARG A 162 10.57 14.76 -3.19
CA ARG A 162 11.37 14.67 -4.44
C ARG A 162 11.19 15.89 -5.32
N TYR A 163 9.98 16.43 -5.32
CA TYR A 163 9.65 17.63 -6.06
C TYR A 163 8.77 18.52 -5.21
N ARG A 164 9.03 19.82 -5.30
CA ARG A 164 8.28 20.88 -4.66
C ARG A 164 8.11 21.99 -5.67
N HIS A 165 6.88 22.40 -5.90
CA HIS A 165 6.57 23.61 -6.62
C HIS A 165 5.64 24.46 -5.75
N LEU A 166 6.12 25.65 -5.39
CA LEU A 166 5.31 26.66 -4.71
C LEU A 166 4.66 27.50 -5.80
N ILE A 167 3.33 27.55 -5.77
CA ILE A 167 2.52 28.42 -6.60
C ILE A 167 2.12 29.56 -5.69
N GLU A 168 2.92 30.61 -5.70
CA GLU A 168 2.58 31.87 -5.05
C GLU A 168 1.49 32.55 -5.88
N SER A 169 0.41 32.96 -5.22
CA SER A 169 -0.52 33.94 -5.78
C SER A 169 0.05 35.32 -5.44
N ILE A 170 0.87 35.87 -6.34
CA ILE A 170 1.23 37.28 -6.34
C ILE A 170 0.34 37.97 -7.37
N ASP A 171 -0.49 38.87 -6.84
CA ASP A 171 -1.44 39.83 -7.44
C ASP A 171 -2.29 39.38 -8.64
#